data_AF-A0A7S0GWF6-F1
#
_entry.id   AF-A0A7S0GWF6-F1
#
_cell.length_a   1.000
_cell.length_b   1.000
_cell.length_c   1.000
_cell.angle_alpha   90.00
_cell.angle_beta   90.00
_cell.angle_gamma   90.00
#
_symmetry.space_group_name_H-M   'P 1'
#
loop_
_entity.id
_entity.type
_entity.pdbx_description
1 polymer ?
#
loop_
_entity_poly.entity_id
_entity_poly.type
_entity_poly.pdbx_seq_one_letter_code
_entity_poly.pdbx_strand_id
1 'polypeptide(L)'
;MLGNGQDVEDNVELLNNLPLVPASYVVTFLGVMIIVVSAVGVYGGYQKNRFYLTMFLFFNLSIFVLLLVNSIYILTYDDDNTLDTVVKDFWFEEGIDARQRRIAYQNYFDCCGWVSNTDSLASGYSTPCTRGGPSACREATQKWLGENFTPTALFGVVFASLQGVGLLSLLIYLCTRKEEDEEELLRW
;
A
#
# COMPACT_ATOMS: atom_id res chain seq x y z
N MET A 1 -20.75 -15.89 -11.74
CA MET A 1 -20.75 -15.17 -10.45
C MET A 1 -20.76 -13.68 -10.81
N LEU A 2 -21.97 -13.13 -10.96
CA LEU A 2 -22.18 -11.72 -11.27
C LEU A 2 -22.32 -11.02 -9.92
N GLY A 3 -21.27 -10.33 -9.47
CA GLY A 3 -21.38 -9.38 -8.36
C GLY A 3 -22.36 -8.29 -8.77
N ASN A 4 -23.32 -7.98 -7.89
CA ASN A 4 -24.39 -7.02 -8.15
C ASN A 4 -23.78 -5.64 -8.40
N GLY A 5 -24.25 -4.94 -9.44
CA GLY A 5 -23.79 -3.57 -9.75
C GLY A 5 -24.05 -2.56 -8.63
N GLN A 6 -24.95 -2.88 -7.69
CA GLN A 6 -25.22 -2.06 -6.50
C GLN A 6 -24.02 -2.01 -5.55
N ASP A 7 -23.26 -3.11 -5.41
CA ASP A 7 -22.05 -3.11 -4.57
C ASP A 7 -20.99 -2.17 -5.16
N VAL A 8 -20.95 -1.99 -6.48
CA VAL A 8 -20.00 -1.08 -7.15
C VAL A 8 -20.43 0.38 -6.97
N GLU A 9 -21.72 0.69 -7.05
CA GLU A 9 -22.23 2.06 -6.83
C GLU A 9 -22.05 2.50 -5.37
N ASP A 10 -22.34 1.63 -4.39
CA ASP A 10 -22.14 1.94 -2.97
C ASP A 10 -20.64 2.16 -2.65
N ASN A 11 -19.75 1.40 -3.29
CA ASN A 11 -18.31 1.62 -3.18
C ASN A 11 -17.86 2.95 -3.81
N VAL A 12 -18.50 3.43 -4.88
CA VAL A 12 -18.16 4.71 -5.55
C VAL A 12 -18.56 5.92 -4.70
N GLU A 13 -19.69 5.87 -3.99
CA GLU A 13 -20.07 6.94 -3.04
C GLU A 13 -19.18 6.95 -1.79
N LEU A 14 -18.73 5.77 -1.35
CA LEU A 14 -17.74 5.61 -0.27
C LEU A 14 -16.39 6.21 -0.66
N LEU A 15 -15.96 6.00 -1.91
CA LEU A 15 -14.74 6.57 -2.50
C LEU A 15 -14.83 8.09 -2.68
N ASN A 16 -16.04 8.69 -2.72
CA ASN A 16 -16.18 10.14 -2.86
C ASN A 16 -15.94 10.91 -1.55
N ASN A 17 -16.01 10.23 -0.39
CA ASN A 17 -15.94 10.86 0.94
C ASN A 17 -14.66 10.53 1.74
N LEU A 18 -13.87 9.54 1.33
CA LEU A 18 -12.51 9.40 1.87
C LEU A 18 -11.61 10.50 1.29
N PRO A 19 -10.48 10.85 1.94
CA PRO A 19 -9.43 11.66 1.32
C PRO A 19 -8.74 10.84 0.21
N LEU A 20 -9.49 10.55 -0.86
CA LEU A 20 -9.01 9.83 -2.04
C LEU A 20 -8.09 10.69 -2.86
N VAL A 21 -8.22 12.01 -2.78
CA VAL A 21 -7.38 12.93 -3.53
C VAL A 21 -5.90 12.62 -3.29
N PRO A 22 -5.38 12.56 -2.05
CA PRO A 22 -3.98 12.18 -1.81
C PRO A 22 -3.68 10.72 -2.21
N ALA A 23 -4.57 9.76 -1.93
CA ALA A 23 -4.33 8.36 -2.29
C ALA A 23 -4.25 8.15 -3.82
N SER A 24 -5.14 8.81 -4.56
CA SER A 24 -5.20 8.82 -6.03
C SER A 24 -3.96 9.47 -6.64
N TYR A 25 -3.50 10.59 -6.08
CA TYR A 25 -2.24 11.20 -6.50
C TYR A 25 -1.05 10.25 -6.30
N VAL A 26 -0.99 9.55 -5.17
CA VAL A 26 0.07 8.56 -4.89
C VAL A 26 0.03 7.40 -5.90
N VAL A 27 -1.14 6.79 -6.11
CA VAL A 27 -1.30 5.68 -7.06
C VAL A 27 -0.95 6.09 -8.49
N THR A 28 -1.42 7.27 -8.91
CA THR A 28 -1.14 7.81 -10.26
C THR A 28 0.35 8.06 -10.44
N PHE A 29 0.99 8.69 -9.46
CA PHE A 29 2.43 8.98 -9.50
C PHE A 29 3.27 7.69 -9.56
N LEU A 30 2.91 6.68 -8.76
CA LEU A 30 3.56 5.37 -8.78
C LEU A 30 3.39 4.69 -10.15
N GLY A 31 2.20 4.75 -10.74
CA GLY A 31 1.93 4.20 -12.08
C GLY A 31 2.81 4.83 -13.15
N VAL A 32 2.93 6.16 -13.16
CA VAL A 32 3.81 6.88 -14.11
C VAL A 32 5.27 6.49 -13.91
N MET A 33 5.73 6.39 -12.66
CA MET A 33 7.11 5.98 -12.37
C MET A 33 7.43 4.57 -12.87
N ILE A 34 6.50 3.63 -12.69
CA ILE A 34 6.66 2.25 -13.19
C ILE A 34 6.81 2.26 -14.72
N ILE A 35 5.96 3.00 -15.44
CA ILE A 35 6.04 3.10 -16.90
C ILE A 35 7.39 3.64 -17.35
N VAL A 36 7.87 4.73 -16.74
CA VAL A 36 9.15 5.35 -17.07
C VAL A 36 10.31 4.37 -16.84
N VAL A 37 10.32 3.70 -15.69
CA VAL A 37 11.37 2.74 -15.32
C VAL A 37 11.36 1.53 -16.26
N SER A 38 10.19 1.00 -16.58
CA SER A 38 10.05 -0.09 -17.56
C SER A 38 10.56 0.32 -18.94
N ALA A 39 10.24 1.55 -19.40
CA ALA A 39 10.75 2.07 -20.65
C ALA A 39 12.28 2.19 -20.66
N VAL A 40 12.88 2.68 -19.56
CA VAL A 40 14.35 2.74 -19.39
C VAL A 40 14.97 1.34 -19.42
N GLY A 41 14.35 0.35 -18.77
CA GLY A 41 14.83 -1.04 -18.77
C GLY A 41 14.83 -1.64 -20.18
N VAL A 42 13.72 -1.52 -20.92
CA VAL A 42 13.60 -2.01 -22.30
C VAL A 42 14.57 -1.28 -23.23
N TYR A 43 14.64 0.06 -23.12
CA TYR A 43 15.55 0.87 -23.93
C TYR A 43 17.02 0.53 -23.65
N GLY A 44 17.39 0.35 -22.37
CA GLY A 44 18.73 -0.05 -21.96
C GLY A 44 19.13 -1.42 -22.50
N GLY A 45 18.21 -2.37 -22.50
CA GLY A 45 18.38 -3.68 -23.14
C GLY A 45 18.56 -3.58 -24.66
N TYR A 46 17.71 -2.81 -25.33
CA TYR A 46 17.75 -2.64 -26.79
C TYR A 46 19.02 -1.94 -27.28
N GLN A 47 19.36 -0.79 -26.68
CA GLN A 47 20.57 -0.05 -27.04
C GLN A 47 21.84 -0.74 -26.57
N LYS A 48 21.72 -1.84 -25.81
CA LYS A 48 22.82 -2.43 -25.08
C LYS A 48 23.60 -1.31 -24.40
N ASN A 49 22.99 -0.49 -23.56
CA ASN A 49 23.72 0.52 -22.81
C ASN A 49 23.75 0.15 -21.33
N ARG A 50 24.95 -0.17 -20.84
CA ARG A 50 25.18 -0.65 -19.48
C ARG A 50 24.71 0.36 -18.42
N PHE A 51 24.78 1.66 -18.70
CA PHE A 51 24.35 2.70 -17.77
C PHE A 51 22.85 2.60 -17.46
N TYR A 52 21.99 2.51 -18.48
CA TYR A 52 20.54 2.42 -18.29
C TYR A 52 20.11 1.11 -17.63
N LEU A 53 20.74 -0.01 -18.00
CA LEU A 53 20.50 -1.31 -17.35
C LEU A 53 20.92 -1.30 -15.88
N THR A 54 22.04 -0.63 -15.55
CA THR A 54 22.51 -0.50 -14.17
C THR A 54 21.55 0.38 -13.34
N MET A 55 21.06 1.48 -13.92
CA MET A 55 20.01 2.29 -13.25
C MET A 55 18.73 1.50 -13.01
N PHE A 56 18.28 0.74 -14.01
CA PHE A 56 17.11 -0.13 -13.89
C PHE A 56 17.31 -1.20 -12.80
N LEU A 57 18.52 -1.76 -12.67
CA LEU A 57 18.87 -2.69 -11.61
C LEU A 57 18.74 -2.06 -10.22
N PHE A 58 19.35 -0.90 -9.99
CA PHE A 58 19.28 -0.23 -8.69
C PHE A 58 17.85 0.11 -8.30
N PHE A 59 17.05 0.59 -9.25
CA PHE A 59 15.65 0.91 -8.99
C PHE A 59 14.83 -0.33 -8.59
N ASN A 60 14.98 -1.45 -9.32
CA ASN A 60 14.31 -2.71 -8.96
C ASN A 60 14.81 -3.27 -7.63
N LEU A 61 16.11 -3.15 -7.34
CA LEU A 61 16.67 -3.58 -6.07
C LEU A 61 16.11 -2.75 -4.91
N SER A 62 15.98 -1.43 -5.06
CA SER A 62 15.35 -0.57 -4.06
C SER A 62 13.91 -0.96 -3.80
N ILE A 63 13.11 -1.22 -4.85
CA ILE A 63 11.73 -1.70 -4.69
C ILE A 63 11.70 -3.04 -3.96
N PHE A 64 12.58 -3.97 -4.34
CA PHE A 64 12.64 -5.29 -3.71
C PHE A 64 12.95 -5.19 -2.21
N VAL A 65 13.93 -4.35 -1.82
CA VAL A 65 14.25 -4.10 -0.41
C VAL A 65 13.07 -3.46 0.32
N LEU A 66 12.42 -2.46 -0.27
CA LEU A 66 11.24 -1.83 0.32
C LEU A 66 10.10 -2.83 0.52
N LEU A 67 9.84 -3.72 -0.44
CA LEU A 67 8.83 -4.77 -0.32
C LEU A 67 9.17 -5.76 0.80
N LEU A 68 10.43 -6.17 0.92
CA LEU A 68 10.87 -7.04 2.02
C LEU A 68 10.69 -6.37 3.38
N VAL A 69 11.14 -5.12 3.53
CA VAL A 69 11.01 -4.36 4.78
C VAL A 69 9.54 -4.18 5.15
N ASN A 70 8.67 -3.79 4.20
CA ASN A 70 7.24 -3.66 4.45
C ASN A 70 6.59 -5.01 4.80
N SER A 71 6.95 -6.08 4.11
CA SER A 71 6.41 -7.42 4.40
C SER A 71 6.79 -7.89 5.79
N ILE A 72 8.05 -7.70 6.20
CA ILE A 72 8.52 -8.02 7.55
C ILE A 72 7.80 -7.15 8.58
N TYR A 73 7.70 -5.84 8.33
CA TYR A 73 7.00 -4.91 9.21
C TYR A 73 5.55 -5.34 9.46
N ILE A 74 4.81 -5.69 8.39
CA ILE A 74 3.43 -6.19 8.46
C ILE A 74 3.35 -7.51 9.24
N LEU A 75 4.31 -8.43 9.04
CA LEU A 75 4.32 -9.71 9.78
C LEU A 75 4.65 -9.54 11.26
N THR A 76 5.46 -8.55 11.62
CA THR A 76 5.79 -8.19 13.01
C THR A 76 4.81 -7.19 13.62
N TYR A 77 3.76 -6.81 12.87
CA TYR A 77 2.81 -5.80 13.28
C TYR A 77 1.96 -6.31 14.45
N ASP A 78 2.14 -5.70 15.62
CA ASP A 78 1.29 -5.93 16.78
C ASP A 78 0.07 -5.02 16.69
N ASP A 79 -1.06 -5.62 16.27
CA ASP A 79 -2.33 -4.96 15.91
C ASP A 79 -2.95 -4.15 17.05
N ASP A 80 -2.56 -4.37 18.30
CA ASP A 80 -3.19 -3.72 19.45
C ASP A 80 -2.58 -2.35 19.79
N ASN A 81 -1.25 -2.25 19.86
CA ASN A 81 -0.57 -1.06 20.38
C ASN A 81 -0.40 0.05 19.33
N THR A 82 -0.18 -0.34 18.07
CA THR A 82 0.13 0.61 16.98
C THR A 82 -1.14 1.28 16.47
N LEU A 83 -2.23 0.52 16.44
CA LEU A 83 -3.54 0.98 15.99
C LEU A 83 -4.12 2.02 16.97
N ASP A 84 -3.91 1.80 18.27
CA ASP A 84 -4.21 2.74 19.35
C ASP A 84 -3.29 3.97 19.40
N THR A 85 -2.15 3.98 18.72
CA THR A 85 -1.31 5.19 18.62
C THR A 85 -1.59 5.96 17.34
N VAL A 86 -1.69 5.28 16.20
CA VAL A 86 -1.90 5.94 14.92
C VAL A 86 -3.33 6.46 14.79
N VAL A 87 -4.34 5.62 15.06
CA VAL A 87 -5.74 5.98 14.77
C VAL A 87 -6.36 6.78 15.90
N LYS A 88 -5.98 6.52 17.14
CA LYS A 88 -6.51 7.23 18.32
C LYS A 88 -6.21 8.73 18.27
N ASP A 89 -5.00 9.10 17.87
CA ASP A 89 -4.60 10.52 17.80
C ASP A 89 -5.45 11.28 16.77
N PHE A 90 -5.75 10.67 15.61
CA PHE A 90 -6.69 11.24 14.63
C PHE A 90 -8.15 11.16 15.09
N TRP A 91 -8.49 10.14 15.88
CA TRP A 91 -9.85 9.94 16.36
C TRP A 91 -10.29 11.03 17.33
N PHE A 92 -9.41 11.45 18.25
CA PHE A 92 -9.71 12.47 19.26
C PHE A 92 -9.39 13.90 18.80
N GLU A 93 -9.01 14.09 17.53
CA GLU A 93 -8.75 15.42 16.98
C GLU A 93 -10.03 16.28 16.95
N GLU A 94 -9.91 17.56 17.32
CA GLU A 94 -11.04 18.50 17.32
C GLU A 94 -11.11 19.30 16.01
N GLY A 95 -12.32 19.59 15.54
CA GLY A 95 -12.54 20.35 14.30
C GLY A 95 -13.69 19.81 13.46
N ILE A 96 -14.18 20.64 12.54
CA ILE A 96 -15.27 20.27 11.61
C ILE A 96 -14.81 19.12 10.70
N ASP A 97 -13.60 19.21 10.18
CA ASP A 97 -13.01 18.19 9.30
C ASP A 97 -12.78 16.87 10.05
N ALA A 98 -12.32 16.94 11.30
CA ALA A 98 -12.12 15.75 12.14
C ALA A 98 -13.45 15.04 12.44
N ARG A 99 -14.53 15.80 12.67
CA ARG A 99 -15.88 15.23 12.82
C ARG A 99 -16.32 14.51 11.54
N GLN A 100 -16.13 15.12 10.37
CA GLN A 100 -16.51 14.49 9.11
C GLN A 100 -15.71 13.22 8.83
N ARG A 101 -14.40 13.22 9.11
CA ARG A 101 -13.54 12.02 9.04
C ARG A 101 -14.04 10.90 9.95
N ARG A 102 -14.38 11.21 11.21
CA ARG A 102 -14.94 10.22 12.14
C ARG A 102 -16.25 9.61 11.64
N ILE A 103 -17.17 10.44 11.13
CA ILE A 103 -18.45 9.96 10.59
C ILE A 103 -18.22 9.05 9.38
N ALA A 104 -17.34 9.46 8.46
CA ALA A 104 -16.99 8.64 7.31
C ALA A 104 -16.36 7.29 7.73
N TYR A 105 -15.49 7.31 8.75
CA TYR A 105 -14.88 6.11 9.29
C TYR A 105 -15.91 5.16 9.92
N GLN A 106 -16.82 5.71 10.73
CA GLN A 106 -17.91 4.96 11.36
C GLN A 106 -18.83 4.31 10.32
N ASN A 107 -19.16 5.05 9.26
CA ASN A 107 -19.98 4.51 8.17
C ASN A 107 -19.24 3.44 7.35
N TYR A 108 -17.92 3.60 7.13
CA TYR A 108 -17.12 2.63 6.38
C TYR A 108 -17.01 1.28 7.09
N PHE A 109 -16.74 1.31 8.39
CA PHE A 109 -16.54 0.10 9.20
C PHE A 109 -17.82 -0.39 9.89
N ASP A 110 -18.96 0.26 9.64
CA ASP A 110 -20.23 0.05 10.36
C ASP A 110 -20.01 -0.13 11.87
N CYS A 111 -19.34 0.85 12.47
CA CYS A 111 -18.85 0.76 13.84
C CYS A 111 -19.19 2.02 14.63
N CYS A 112 -19.16 1.91 15.95
CA CYS A 112 -19.36 3.06 16.81
C CYS A 112 -18.33 3.19 17.92
N GLY A 113 -17.85 4.42 18.13
CA GLY A 113 -16.84 4.77 19.12
C GLY A 113 -15.50 4.06 18.90
N TRP A 114 -14.44 4.50 19.59
CA TRP A 114 -13.12 3.89 19.39
C TRP A 114 -12.98 2.59 20.18
N VAL A 115 -12.96 2.71 21.51
CA VAL A 115 -12.79 1.56 22.43
C VAL A 115 -14.14 0.94 22.80
N SER A 116 -15.18 1.76 22.92
CA SER A 116 -16.54 1.32 23.22
C SER A 116 -17.54 2.05 22.35
N ASN A 117 -18.70 1.43 22.11
CA ASN A 117 -19.79 2.02 21.33
C ASN A 117 -20.42 3.28 21.94
N THR A 118 -20.03 3.67 23.15
CA THR A 118 -20.47 4.89 23.82
C THR A 118 -19.40 5.95 23.95
N ASP A 119 -18.15 5.65 23.59
CA ASP A 119 -16.99 6.51 23.86
C ASP A 119 -17.13 7.89 23.19
N SER A 120 -17.52 7.92 21.91
CA SER A 120 -17.73 9.17 21.18
C SER A 120 -18.85 10.06 21.75
N LEU A 121 -19.90 9.44 22.31
CA LEU A 121 -21.00 10.15 22.98
C LEU A 121 -20.55 10.67 24.37
N ALA A 122 -19.76 9.88 25.09
CA ALA A 122 -19.22 10.25 26.40
C ALA A 122 -18.20 11.40 26.30
N SER A 123 -17.43 11.47 25.21
CA SER A 123 -16.51 12.58 24.92
C SER A 123 -17.20 13.84 24.38
N GLY A 124 -18.53 13.85 24.23
CA GLY A 124 -19.29 15.01 23.76
C GLY A 124 -19.21 15.28 22.25
N TYR A 125 -18.67 14.34 21.46
CA TYR A 125 -18.63 14.49 20.01
C TYR A 125 -19.99 14.15 19.38
N SER A 126 -20.47 15.02 18.50
CA SER A 126 -21.63 14.72 17.66
C SER A 126 -21.30 13.59 16.68
N THR A 127 -21.71 12.38 17.02
CA THR A 127 -21.63 11.20 16.14
C THR A 127 -23.04 10.71 15.80
N PRO A 128 -23.25 10.10 14.62
CA PRO A 128 -24.54 9.56 14.20
C PRO A 128 -24.96 8.31 15.00
N CYS A 129 -24.11 7.81 15.88
CA CYS A 129 -24.36 6.62 16.66
C CYS A 129 -25.53 6.74 17.65
N THR A 130 -26.36 5.70 17.70
CA THR A 130 -27.36 5.48 18.75
C THR A 130 -26.81 4.57 19.86
N ARG A 131 -27.29 4.76 21.11
CA ARG A 131 -26.99 3.82 22.21
C ARG A 131 -27.47 2.41 21.84
N GLY A 132 -26.56 1.43 21.86
CA GLY A 132 -26.82 0.05 21.41
C GLY A 132 -26.43 -0.22 19.95
N GLY A 133 -25.68 0.70 19.32
CA GLY A 133 -25.10 0.51 17.99
C GLY A 133 -24.04 -0.60 17.90
N PRO A 134 -23.47 -0.81 16.68
CA PRO A 134 -22.56 -1.91 16.35
C PRO A 134 -21.26 -1.90 17.17
N SER A 135 -20.39 -2.89 16.92
CA SER A 135 -19.13 -3.09 17.67
C SER A 135 -18.22 -1.86 17.65
N ALA A 136 -17.25 -1.84 18.56
CA ALA A 136 -16.29 -0.76 18.66
C ALA A 136 -15.45 -0.66 17.38
N CYS A 137 -15.16 0.56 16.92
CA CYS A 137 -14.40 0.77 15.69
C CYS A 137 -13.00 0.14 15.76
N ARG A 138 -12.39 0.07 16.94
CA ARG A 138 -11.12 -0.65 17.11
C ARG A 138 -11.24 -2.12 16.71
N GLU A 139 -12.26 -2.82 17.19
CA GLU A 139 -12.48 -4.24 16.91
C GLU A 139 -12.81 -4.47 15.43
N ALA A 140 -13.69 -3.63 14.86
CA ALA A 140 -14.02 -3.69 13.43
C ALA A 140 -12.78 -3.45 12.55
N THR A 141 -11.91 -2.51 12.94
CA THR A 141 -10.67 -2.21 12.23
C THR A 141 -9.68 -3.36 12.32
N GLN A 142 -9.48 -3.95 13.50
CA GLN A 142 -8.60 -5.11 13.67
C GLN A 142 -9.10 -6.32 12.87
N LYS A 143 -10.40 -6.58 12.87
CA LYS A 143 -10.99 -7.64 12.06
C LYS A 143 -10.74 -7.40 10.57
N TRP A 144 -10.96 -6.17 10.10
CA TRP A 144 -10.69 -5.81 8.72
C TRP A 144 -9.20 -5.92 8.36
N LEU A 145 -8.29 -5.50 9.24
CA LEU A 145 -6.85 -5.66 9.06
C LEU A 145 -6.48 -7.14 8.93
N GLY A 146 -6.93 -7.99 9.84
CA GLY A 146 -6.64 -9.42 9.80
C GLY A 146 -7.15 -10.10 8.52
N GLU A 147 -8.36 -9.74 8.07
CA GLU A 147 -8.98 -10.30 6.86
C GLU A 147 -8.31 -9.81 5.57
N ASN A 148 -7.90 -8.54 5.50
CA ASN A 148 -7.34 -7.93 4.27
C ASN A 148 -5.81 -7.97 4.19
N PHE A 149 -5.10 -8.08 5.31
CA PHE A 149 -3.63 -8.15 5.31
C PHE A 149 -3.13 -9.49 4.82
N THR A 150 -3.84 -10.59 5.13
CA THR A 150 -3.49 -11.94 4.66
C THR A 150 -3.36 -12.03 3.12
N PRO A 151 -4.38 -11.64 2.32
CA PRO A 151 -4.25 -11.66 0.87
C PRO A 151 -3.21 -10.67 0.35
N THR A 152 -3.11 -9.49 0.97
CA THR A 152 -2.11 -8.46 0.58
C THR A 152 -0.68 -8.97 0.78
N ALA A 153 -0.40 -9.63 1.90
CA ALA A 153 0.90 -10.24 2.17
C ALA A 153 1.23 -11.35 1.15
N LEU A 154 0.24 -12.17 0.78
CA LEU A 154 0.42 -13.20 -0.25
C LEU A 154 0.80 -12.60 -1.61
N PHE A 155 0.10 -11.55 -2.05
CA PHE A 155 0.47 -10.84 -3.29
C PHE A 155 1.88 -10.23 -3.21
N GLY A 156 2.25 -9.68 -2.06
CA GLY A 156 3.58 -9.13 -1.82
C GLY A 156 4.69 -10.18 -1.99
N VAL A 157 4.51 -11.38 -1.43
CA VAL A 157 5.48 -12.49 -1.56
C VAL A 157 5.62 -12.95 -3.00
N VAL A 158 4.50 -13.13 -3.71
CA VAL A 158 4.52 -13.51 -5.14
C VAL A 158 5.26 -12.46 -5.96
N PHE A 159 4.95 -11.18 -5.76
CA PHE A 159 5.61 -10.09 -6.49
C PHE A 159 7.10 -10.01 -6.18
N ALA A 160 7.49 -10.14 -4.91
CA ALA A 160 8.90 -10.17 -4.50
C ALA A 160 9.66 -11.35 -5.15
N SER A 161 9.04 -12.54 -5.25
CA SER A 161 9.67 -13.68 -5.92
C SER A 161 9.90 -13.43 -7.42
N LEU A 162 8.92 -12.87 -8.12
CA LEU A 162 9.04 -12.51 -9.53
C LEU A 162 10.13 -11.45 -9.74
N GLN A 163 10.17 -10.45 -8.87
CA GLN A 163 11.19 -9.41 -8.92
C GLN A 163 12.59 -9.96 -8.61
N GLY A 164 12.71 -10.91 -7.68
CA GLY A 164 13.96 -11.61 -7.37
C GLY A 164 14.51 -12.36 -8.58
N VAL A 165 13.66 -13.11 -9.30
CA VAL A 165 14.06 -13.77 -10.55
C VAL A 165 14.52 -12.75 -11.60
N GLY A 166 13.77 -11.66 -11.78
CA GLY A 166 14.14 -10.60 -12.72
C GLY A 166 15.48 -9.94 -12.40
N LEU A 167 15.76 -9.69 -11.12
CA LEU A 167 17.05 -9.15 -10.66
C LEU A 167 18.21 -10.11 -10.91
N LEU A 168 18.03 -11.41 -10.65
CA LEU A 168 19.04 -12.43 -10.94
C LEU A 168 19.33 -12.51 -12.44
N SER A 169 18.30 -12.55 -13.28
CA SER A 169 18.47 -12.56 -14.74
C SER A 169 19.21 -11.32 -15.23
N LEU A 170 18.88 -10.14 -14.71
CA LEU A 170 19.54 -8.88 -15.07
C LEU A 170 21.00 -8.84 -14.62
N LEU A 171 21.31 -9.36 -13.43
CA LEU A 171 22.68 -9.49 -12.93
C LEU A 171 23.52 -10.40 -13.82
N ILE A 172 23.01 -11.59 -14.15
CA ILE A 172 23.70 -12.53 -15.05
C ILE A 172 23.97 -11.85 -16.38
N TYR A 173 22.97 -11.21 -16.98
CA TYR A 173 23.12 -10.49 -18.26
C TYR A 173 24.17 -9.37 -18.21
N LEU A 174 24.23 -8.61 -17.11
CA LEU A 174 25.24 -7.56 -16.93
C LEU A 174 26.65 -8.12 -16.72
N CYS A 175 26.78 -9.27 -16.05
CA CYS A 175 28.06 -9.93 -15.83
C CYS A 175 28.62 -10.52 -17.13
N THR A 176 27.82 -11.30 -17.87
CA THR A 176 28.27 -11.91 -19.14
C THR A 176 28.72 -10.85 -20.12
N ARG A 177 28.02 -9.73 -20.15
CA ARG A 177 28.36 -8.63 -21.03
C ARG A 177 29.65 -7.90 -20.64
N LYS A 178 29.90 -7.76 -19.34
CA LYS A 178 31.14 -7.15 -18.86
C LYS A 178 32.35 -7.96 -19.34
N GLU A 179 32.26 -9.29 -19.32
CA GLU A 179 33.32 -10.18 -19.81
C GLU A 179 33.56 -9.99 -21.31
N GLU A 180 32.51 -9.87 -22.13
CA GLU A 180 32.62 -9.58 -23.57
C GLU A 180 33.36 -8.25 -23.84
N ASP A 181 33.00 -7.18 -23.12
CA ASP A 181 33.63 -5.86 -23.27
C ASP A 181 35.13 -5.90 -22.89
N GLU A 182 35.51 -6.68 -21.88
CA GLU A 182 36.91 -6.86 -21.43
C GLU A 182 37.73 -7.69 -22.43
N GLU A 183 37.16 -8.75 -23.00
CA GLU A 183 37.81 -9.54 -24.05
C GLU A 183 38.07 -8.73 -25.32
N GLU A 184 37.13 -7.88 -25.73
CA GLU A 184 37.33 -7.00 -26.88
C GLU A 184 38.46 -5.99 -26.64
N LEU A 185 38.55 -5.41 -25.44
CA LEU A 185 39.63 -4.50 -25.06
C LEU A 185 41.02 -5.17 -25.08
N LEU A 186 41.12 -6.45 -24.74
CA LEU A 186 42.38 -7.21 -24.75
C LEU A 186 42.84 -7.63 -26.15
N ARG A 187 41.99 -7.51 -27.19
CA ARG A 187 42.36 -7.85 -28.59
C ARG A 187 43.04 -6.70 -29.34
N TRP A 188 43.09 -5.50 -28.78
CA TRP A 188 43.73 -4.31 -29.37
C TRP A 188 45.00 -3.91 -28.61
#